data_AF-A0A1J3G7J8-F1
#
_entry.id   AF-A0A1J3G7J8-F1
#
_cell.length_a   1.000
_cell.length_b   1.000
_cell.length_c   1.000
_cell.angle_alpha   90.00
_cell.angle_beta   90.00
_cell.angle_gamma   90.00
#
_symmetry.space_group_name_H-M   'P 1'
#
loop_
_entity.id
_entity.type
_entity.pdbx_description
1 polymer ?
#
loop_
_entity_poly.entity_id
_entity_poly.type
_entity_poly.pdbx_seq_one_letter_code
_entity_poly.pdbx_strand_id
1 'polypeptide(L)'
;ASYAGLSLPFSITQLIWIEVILVGGAELYRNGELDSTKRIYPGGYFDPLKLASEDEERAFRLKTAEIKHGRLAMVAFFGFGVQALT
;
A
#
# COMPACT_ATOMS: atom_id res chain seq x y z
N ALA A 1 20.38 -9.07 7.14
CA ALA A 1 19.00 -8.75 7.58
C ALA A 1 18.36 -10.01 8.17
N SER A 2 17.46 -9.87 9.14
CA SER A 2 16.68 -10.99 9.67
C SER A 2 15.20 -10.65 9.57
N TYR A 3 14.37 -11.61 9.18
CA TYR A 3 12.92 -11.47 9.12
C TYR A 3 12.29 -12.56 9.99
N ALA A 4 11.46 -12.17 10.96
CA ALA A 4 10.87 -13.07 11.95
C ALA A 4 11.91 -13.99 12.66
N GLY A 5 13.13 -13.49 12.86
CA GLY A 5 14.24 -14.23 13.50
C GLY A 5 15.07 -15.09 12.54
N LEU A 6 14.67 -15.26 11.28
CA LEU A 6 15.39 -16.03 10.26
C LEU A 6 16.35 -15.12 9.48
N SER A 7 17.59 -15.56 9.27
CA SER A 7 18.58 -14.81 8.51
C SER A 7 18.26 -14.81 7.01
N LEU A 8 18.37 -13.64 6.39
CA LEU A 8 18.19 -13.46 4.95
C LEU A 8 19.56 -13.39 4.26
N PRO A 9 19.76 -14.08 3.12
CA PRO A 9 21.04 -14.17 2.43
C PRO A 9 21.35 -12.94 1.53
N PHE A 10 20.72 -11.78 1.75
CA PHE A 10 20.87 -10.60 0.90
C PHE A 10 21.73 -9.51 1.57
N SER A 11 22.63 -8.91 0.78
CA SER A 11 23.39 -7.72 1.20
C SER A 11 22.55 -6.44 1.06
N ILE A 12 22.95 -5.38 1.78
CA ILE A 12 22.25 -4.08 1.73
C ILE A 12 22.26 -3.50 0.31
N THR A 13 23.38 -3.59 -0.41
CA THR A 13 23.47 -3.14 -1.80
C THR A 13 22.51 -3.88 -2.72
N GLN A 14 22.35 -5.19 -2.54
CA GLN A 14 21.38 -5.99 -3.30
C GLN A 14 19.95 -5.57 -2.96
N LEU A 15 19.63 -5.33 -1.70
CA LEU A 15 18.30 -4.88 -1.28
C LEU A 15 17.91 -3.54 -1.91
N ILE A 16 18.84 -2.57 -1.98
CA ILE A 16 18.59 -1.28 -2.63
C ILE A 16 18.23 -1.48 -4.12
N TRP A 17 19.00 -2.29 -4.85
CA TRP A 17 18.70 -2.56 -6.26
C TRP A 17 17.38 -3.29 -6.46
N ILE A 18 17.07 -4.27 -5.60
CA ILE A 18 15.79 -4.99 -5.62
C ILE A 18 14.63 -4.02 -5.39
N GLU A 19 14.74 -3.15 -4.38
CA GLU A 19 13.72 -2.16 -4.06
C GLU A 19 13.48 -1.19 -5.21
N VAL A 20 14.54 -0.56 -5.72
CA VAL A 20 14.43 0.44 -6.79
C VAL A 20 13.83 -0.15 -8.06
N ILE A 21 14.24 -1.35 -8.46
CA ILE A 21 13.73 -1.98 -9.68
C ILE A 21 12.27 -2.41 -9.51
N LEU A 22 11.93 -3.07 -8.39
CA LEU A 22 10.60 -3.62 -8.20
C LEU A 22 9.57 -2.53 -7.86
N VAL A 23 9.84 -1.72 -6.84
CA VAL A 23 8.92 -0.65 -6.41
C VAL A 23 8.88 0.45 -7.47
N GLY A 24 10.03 0.81 -8.05
CA GLY A 24 10.08 1.76 -9.16
C GLY A 24 9.26 1.29 -10.37
N GLY A 25 9.38 0.01 -10.76
CA GLY A 25 8.54 -0.58 -11.80
C GLY A 25 7.05 -0.53 -11.46
N ALA A 26 6.67 -0.89 -10.24
CA ALA A 26 5.28 -0.84 -9.79
C ALA A 26 4.68 0.58 -9.83
N GLU A 27 5.44 1.60 -9.41
CA GLU A 27 5.03 3.00 -9.47
C GLU A 27 4.87 3.51 -10.90
N LEU A 28 5.72 3.07 -11.83
CA LEU A 28 5.57 3.39 -13.26
C LEU A 28 4.27 2.82 -13.82
N TYR A 29 3.94 1.56 -13.51
CA TYR A 29 2.67 0.95 -13.92
C TYR A 29 1.47 1.66 -13.28
N ARG A 30 1.56 2.05 -12.00
CA ARG A 30 0.50 2.80 -11.30
C ARG A 30 0.23 4.15 -11.97
N ASN A 31 1.26 4.84 -12.44
CA ASN A 31 1.09 6.15 -13.07
C ASN A 31 0.60 6.07 -14.54
N GLY A 32 0.61 4.89 -15.16
CA GLY A 32 0.18 4.69 -16.54
C GLY A 32 -1.34 4.81 -16.77
N GLU A 33 -2.15 4.66 -15.73
CA GLU A 33 -3.60 4.85 -15.81
C GLU A 33 -3.94 6.35 -15.75
N LEU A 34 -4.79 6.82 -16.67
CA LEU A 34 -5.17 8.23 -16.79
C LEU A 34 -6.53 8.54 -16.15
N ASP A 35 -7.38 7.53 -16.00
CA ASP A 35 -8.68 7.71 -15.37
C ASP A 35 -8.54 7.91 -13.85
N SER A 36 -9.05 9.03 -13.33
CA SER A 36 -8.88 9.42 -11.93
C SER A 36 -9.55 8.44 -10.97
N THR A 37 -10.69 7.85 -11.36
CA THR A 37 -11.41 6.88 -10.53
C THR A 37 -10.67 5.56 -10.46
N LYS A 38 -10.21 5.03 -11.60
CA LYS A 38 -9.43 3.78 -11.67
C LYS A 38 -8.04 3.91 -11.04
N ARG A 39 -7.43 5.10 -11.05
CA ARG A 39 -6.18 5.36 -10.33
C ARG A 39 -6.33 5.19 -8.82
N ILE A 40 -7.51 5.50 -8.26
CA ILE A 40 -7.79 5.40 -6.82
C ILE A 40 -8.34 4.01 -6.48
N TYR A 41 -9.25 3.49 -7.29
CA TYR A 41 -9.89 2.19 -7.10
C TYR A 41 -9.74 1.34 -8.38
N PRO A 42 -8.60 0.66 -8.58
CA PRO A 42 -8.33 -0.08 -9.82
C PRO A 42 -9.19 -1.34 -10.00
N GLY A 43 -9.68 -1.94 -8.90
CA GLY A 43 -10.48 -3.16 -8.95
C GLY A 43 -9.75 -4.34 -9.61
N GLY A 44 -10.50 -5.24 -10.26
CA GLY A 44 -9.92 -6.35 -11.02
C GLY A 44 -9.07 -7.28 -10.16
N TYR A 45 -7.78 -7.41 -10.49
CA TYR A 45 -6.84 -8.23 -9.71
C TYR A 45 -6.67 -7.75 -8.26
N PHE A 46 -6.90 -6.46 -7.99
CA PHE A 46 -6.83 -5.88 -6.65
C PHE A 46 -8.12 -6.05 -5.84
N ASP A 47 -9.21 -6.56 -6.44
CA ASP A 47 -10.44 -6.96 -5.76
C ASP A 47 -10.86 -8.37 -6.21
N PRO A 48 -10.09 -9.42 -5.86
CA PRO A 48 -10.37 -10.79 -6.31
C PRO A 48 -11.69 -11.34 -5.75
N LEU A 49 -12.17 -10.78 -4.64
CA LEU A 49 -13.41 -11.15 -3.96
C LEU A 49 -14.61 -10.29 -4.39
N LYS A 50 -14.41 -9.33 -5.31
CA LYS A 50 -15.44 -8.43 -5.86
C LYS A 50 -16.25 -7.66 -4.81
N LEU A 51 -15.67 -7.40 -3.64
CA LEU A 51 -16.39 -6.85 -2.48
C LEU A 51 -16.87 -5.41 -2.70
N ALA A 52 -16.18 -4.67 -3.56
CA ALA A 52 -16.51 -3.29 -3.93
C ALA A 52 -17.07 -3.18 -5.36
N SER A 53 -17.25 -4.32 -6.05
CA SER A 53 -17.62 -4.38 -7.47
C SER A 53 -19.09 -4.74 -7.70
N GLU A 54 -19.77 -5.35 -6.73
CA GLU A 54 -21.15 -5.84 -6.89
C GLU A 54 -22.24 -4.90 -6.36
N ASP A 55 -21.95 -4.14 -5.31
CA ASP A 55 -22.93 -3.28 -4.63
C ASP A 55 -22.30 -1.91 -4.30
N GLU A 56 -22.90 -0.85 -4.86
CA GLU A 56 -22.41 0.53 -4.74
C GLU A 56 -22.53 1.08 -3.31
N GLU A 57 -23.57 0.70 -2.57
CA GLU A 57 -23.75 1.14 -1.18
C GLU A 57 -22.72 0.48 -0.26
N ARG A 58 -22.48 -0.82 -0.48
CA ARG A 58 -21.41 -1.55 0.21
C ARG A 58 -20.04 -0.99 -0.16
N ALA A 59 -19.78 -0.70 -1.42
CA ALA A 59 -18.54 -0.10 -1.88
C ALA A 59 -18.31 1.27 -1.22
N PHE A 60 -19.32 2.13 -1.15
CA PHE A 60 -19.23 3.43 -0.50
C PHE A 60 -18.89 3.31 1.00
N ARG A 61 -19.51 2.36 1.71
CA ARG A 61 -19.20 2.09 3.10
C ARG A 61 -17.76 1.60 3.28
N LEU A 62 -17.28 0.71 2.42
CA LEU A 62 -15.90 0.19 2.45
C LEU A 62 -14.87 1.30 2.19
N LYS A 63 -15.10 2.14 1.17
CA LYS A 63 -14.26 3.31 0.87
C LYS A 63 -14.18 4.27 2.06
N THR A 64 -15.31 4.50 2.72
CA THR A 64 -15.38 5.35 3.92
C THR A 64 -14.65 4.73 5.11
N ALA A 65 -14.71 3.41 5.27
CA ALA A 65 -13.94 2.70 6.28
C ALA A 65 -12.43 2.80 6.00
N GLU A 66 -12.00 2.59 4.75
CA GLU A 66 -10.61 2.67 4.33
C GLU A 66 -9.99 4.04 4.63
N ILE A 67 -10.65 5.14 4.22
CA ILE A 67 -10.10 6.49 4.46
C ILE A 67 -10.03 6.85 5.96
N LYS A 68 -10.98 6.37 6.78
CA LYS A 68 -10.95 6.58 8.23
C LYS A 68 -9.74 5.86 8.87
N HIS A 69 -9.50 4.61 8.48
CA HIS A 69 -8.33 3.86 8.96
C HIS A 69 -7.02 4.44 8.41
N GLY A 70 -6.97 4.85 7.14
CA GLY A 70 -5.78 5.47 6.55
C GLY A 70 -5.39 6.77 7.25
N ARG A 71 -6.35 7.63 7.59
CA ARG A 71 -6.10 8.85 8.39
C ARG A 71 -5.59 8.52 9.78
N LEU A 72 -6.21 7.55 10.45
CA LEU A 72 -5.77 7.10 11.77
C LEU A 72 -4.34 6.54 11.73
N ALA A 73 -4.01 5.75 10.70
CA ALA A 73 -2.68 5.16 10.52
C ALA A 73 -1.59 6.23 10.29
N MET A 74 -1.87 7.25 9.46
CA MET A 74 -0.91 8.35 9.25
C MET A 74 -0.62 9.13 10.54
N VAL A 75 -1.64 9.40 11.35
CA VAL A 75 -1.47 10.08 12.66
C VAL A 75 -0.72 9.18 13.64
N ALA A 76 -1.05 7.89 13.68
CA ALA A 76 -0.36 6.92 14.56
C ALA A 76 1.13 6.77 14.20
N PHE A 77 1.45 6.67 12.91
CA PHE A 77 2.83 6.57 12.44
C PHE A 77 3.64 7.83 12.75
N PHE A 78 3.03 9.01 12.61
CA PHE A 78 3.65 10.25 13.08
C PHE A 78 3.91 10.23 14.60
N GLY A 79 2.95 9.76 15.39
CA GLY A 79 3.10 9.57 16.83
C GLY A 79 4.26 8.64 17.19
N PHE A 80 4.42 7.52 16.49
CA PHE A 80 5.57 6.63 16.67
C PHE A 80 6.90 7.33 16.34
N GLY A 81 6.94 8.18 15.32
CA GLY A 81 8.12 8.99 14.99
C GLY A 81 8.49 9.96 16.12
N VAL A 82 7.51 10.64 16.71
CA VAL A 82 7.73 11.53 17.86
C VAL A 82 8.19 10.74 19.09
N GLN A 83 7.54 9.61 19.37
CA GLN A 83 7.89 8.76 20.52
C GLN A 83 9.29 8.14 20.39
N ALA A 84 9.76 7.82 19.19
CA ALA A 84 11.09 7.26 18.98
C ALA A 84 12.22 8.27 19.23
N LEU A 85 11.92 9.58 19.21
CA LEU A 85 12.88 10.65 19.50
C LEU A 85 13.00 10.95 21.00
N THR A 86 11.99 10.62 21.80
CA THR A 86 11.92 10.85 23.26
C THR A 86 12.32 9.60 24.03
#